data_AF-A0A949W7D4-F1
#
_entry.id   AF-A0A949W7D4-F1
#
_cell.length_a   1.000
_cell.length_b   1.000
_cell.length_c   1.000
_cell.angle_alpha   90.00
_cell.angle_beta   90.00
_cell.angle_gamma   90.00
#
_symmetry.space_group_name_H-M   'P 1'
#
loop_
_entity.id
_entity.type
_entity.pdbx_description
1 polymer ?
#
loop_
_entity_poly.entity_id
_entity_poly.type
_entity_poly.pdbx_seq_one_letter_code
_entity_poly.pdbx_strand_id
1 'polypeptide(L)'
;MAVRKYDQGFKEEAVRLLLTSGKQLKEIAEDLGIHPSTLREWRNAYWARQEAGSGYEEDPATAKALADKMKNLQKENDLLRRQRDILKKVLGILSQRSRGIVISIYSDRGCQYASTAFRESLAQARLVLFDYIECFCNRSRLHSSLGYQSPVEYEQCYYRQFTLASVSANSG
;
A
#
# COMPACT_ATOMS: atom_id res chain seq x y z
N MET A 1 33.69 -12.09 -41.98
CA MET A 1 32.22 -12.15 -42.16
C MET A 1 31.70 -10.73 -42.36
N ALA A 2 30.90 -10.49 -43.40
CA ALA A 2 30.33 -9.17 -43.65
C ALA A 2 29.30 -8.83 -42.57
N VAL A 3 29.50 -7.71 -41.86
CA VAL A 3 28.55 -7.20 -40.87
C VAL A 3 27.29 -6.74 -41.59
N ARG A 4 26.14 -7.36 -41.31
CA ARG A 4 24.85 -6.90 -41.82
C ARG A 4 24.56 -5.53 -41.20
N LYS A 5 24.48 -4.50 -42.04
CA LYS A 5 24.08 -3.15 -41.61
C LYS A 5 22.56 -3.06 -41.67
N TYR A 6 21.95 -2.75 -40.53
CA TYR A 6 20.51 -2.49 -40.40
C TYR A 6 20.27 -0.98 -40.38
N ASP A 7 19.18 -0.56 -41.01
CA ASP A 7 18.73 0.83 -40.99
C ASP A 7 18.35 1.30 -39.57
N GLN A 8 18.54 2.58 -39.28
CA GLN A 8 18.29 3.12 -37.94
C GLN A 8 16.80 3.10 -37.56
N GLY A 9 15.90 3.38 -38.51
CA GLY A 9 14.46 3.32 -38.28
C GLY A 9 13.97 1.90 -37.97
N PHE A 10 14.57 0.91 -38.63
CA PHE A 10 14.30 -0.50 -38.34
C PHE A 10 14.71 -0.91 -36.93
N LYS A 11 15.86 -0.44 -36.43
CA LYS A 11 16.32 -0.74 -35.06
C LYS A 11 15.38 -0.16 -34.01
N GLU A 12 14.91 1.06 -34.23
CA GLU A 12 14.01 1.75 -33.30
C GLU A 12 12.63 1.10 -33.27
N GLU A 13 12.08 0.71 -34.42
CA GLU A 13 10.82 -0.01 -34.49
C GLU A 13 10.91 -1.40 -33.84
N ALA A 14 12.02 -2.12 -34.05
CA ALA A 14 12.25 -3.42 -33.42
C ALA A 14 12.32 -3.32 -31.87
N VAL A 15 12.99 -2.29 -31.33
CA VAL A 15 13.04 -2.05 -29.88
C VAL A 15 11.68 -1.58 -29.35
N ARG A 16 10.95 -0.76 -30.11
CA ARG A 16 9.59 -0.32 -29.73
C ARG A 16 8.64 -1.50 -29.63
N LEU A 17 8.64 -2.39 -30.62
CA LEU A 17 7.84 -3.62 -30.61
C LEU A 17 8.17 -4.49 -29.40
N LEU A 18 9.44 -4.61 -29.01
CA LEU A 18 9.85 -5.33 -27.81
C LEU A 18 9.27 -4.74 -26.51
N LEU A 19 9.23 -3.41 -26.39
CA LEU A 19 8.74 -2.73 -25.18
C LEU A 19 7.21 -2.71 -25.09
N THR A 20 6.50 -2.68 -26.21
CA THR A 20 5.04 -2.51 -26.24
C THR A 20 4.27 -3.83 -26.40
N SER A 21 4.82 -4.83 -27.09
CA SER A 21 4.08 -6.05 -27.43
C SER A 21 3.99 -7.09 -26.31
N GLY A 22 4.86 -7.01 -25.29
CA GLY A 22 4.92 -8.00 -24.21
C GLY A 22 5.45 -9.39 -24.62
N LYS A 23 5.80 -9.59 -25.90
CA LYS A 23 6.42 -10.82 -26.40
C LYS A 23 7.86 -10.96 -25.94
N GLN A 24 8.38 -12.19 -25.94
CA GLN A 24 9.77 -12.43 -25.53
C GLN A 24 10.76 -12.02 -26.62
N LEU A 25 11.96 -11.61 -26.19
CA LEU A 25 13.03 -11.13 -27.08
C LEU A 25 13.41 -12.14 -28.17
N LYS A 26 13.36 -13.45 -27.88
CA LYS A 26 13.64 -14.50 -28.86
C LYS A 26 12.58 -14.57 -29.95
N GLU A 27 11.31 -14.51 -29.56
CA GLU A 27 10.15 -14.59 -30.46
C GLU A 27 10.15 -13.41 -31.45
N ILE A 28 10.42 -12.19 -30.95
CA ILE A 28 10.52 -10.99 -31.80
C ILE A 28 11.76 -11.06 -32.70
N ALA A 29 12.88 -11.61 -32.23
CA ALA A 29 14.07 -11.77 -33.04
C ALA A 29 13.85 -12.77 -34.19
N GLU A 30 13.11 -13.85 -33.94
CA GLU A 30 12.68 -14.82 -34.95
C GLU A 30 11.71 -14.20 -35.96
N ASP A 31 10.67 -13.49 -35.50
CA ASP A 31 9.69 -12.78 -36.35
C ASP A 31 10.38 -11.76 -37.28
N LEU A 32 11.43 -11.09 -36.80
CA LEU A 32 12.20 -10.09 -37.56
C LEU A 32 13.38 -10.68 -38.34
N GLY A 33 13.65 -11.98 -38.23
CA GLY A 33 14.77 -12.65 -38.91
C GLY A 33 16.16 -12.16 -38.48
N ILE A 34 16.30 -11.67 -37.25
CA ILE A 34 17.54 -11.15 -36.68
C ILE A 34 18.05 -12.04 -35.53
N HIS A 35 19.35 -12.00 -35.26
CA HIS A 35 19.90 -12.77 -34.16
C HIS A 35 19.49 -12.14 -32.80
N PRO A 36 19.06 -12.93 -31.80
CA PRO A 36 18.62 -12.40 -30.49
C PRO A 36 19.64 -11.47 -29.81
N SER A 37 20.94 -11.76 -29.95
CA SER A 37 22.00 -10.91 -29.40
C SER A 37 21.99 -9.49 -29.98
N THR A 38 21.67 -9.35 -31.26
CA THR A 38 21.62 -8.06 -31.96
C THR A 38 20.44 -7.22 -31.44
N LEU A 39 19.28 -7.83 -31.24
CA LEU A 39 18.12 -7.14 -30.65
C LEU A 39 18.38 -6.74 -29.18
N ARG A 40 19.13 -7.58 -28.43
CA ARG A 40 19.56 -7.28 -27.06
C ARG A 40 20.51 -6.08 -27.02
N GLU A 41 21.47 -6.00 -27.93
CA GLU A 41 22.40 -4.87 -28.06
C GLU A 41 21.65 -3.57 -28.36
N TRP A 42 20.67 -3.60 -29.26
CA TRP A 42 19.86 -2.41 -29.59
C TRP A 42 18.99 -1.95 -28.43
N ARG A 43 18.37 -2.87 -27.69
CA ARG A 43 17.62 -2.55 -26.47
C ARG A 43 18.52 -1.92 -25.41
N ASN A 44 19.71 -2.48 -25.20
CA ASN A 44 20.66 -1.93 -24.24
C ASN A 44 21.16 -0.54 -24.66
N ALA A 45 21.43 -0.33 -25.96
CA ALA A 45 21.79 0.97 -26.50
C ALA A 45 20.64 1.99 -26.39
N TYR A 46 19.39 1.55 -26.53
CA TYR A 46 18.21 2.37 -26.32
C TYR A 46 18.10 2.85 -24.87
N TRP A 47 18.29 1.96 -23.88
CA TRP A 47 18.32 2.36 -22.47
C TRP A 47 19.51 3.25 -22.15
N ALA A 48 20.71 2.96 -22.66
CA ALA A 48 21.87 3.83 -22.47
C ALA A 48 21.66 5.24 -23.07
N ARG A 49 20.96 5.34 -24.22
CA ARG A 49 20.59 6.62 -24.83
C ARG A 49 19.48 7.33 -24.04
N GLN A 50 18.53 6.58 -23.45
CA GLN A 50 17.56 7.14 -22.52
C GLN A 50 18.24 7.64 -21.24
N GLU A 51 19.14 6.86 -20.64
CA GLU A 51 19.89 7.25 -19.42
C GLU A 51 20.78 8.47 -19.69
N ALA A 52 21.38 8.57 -20.88
CA ALA A 52 22.19 9.74 -21.27
C ALA A 52 21.35 10.98 -21.65
N GLY A 53 20.15 10.80 -22.20
CA GLY A 53 19.21 11.89 -22.53
C GLY A 53 18.30 12.29 -21.35
N SER A 54 18.17 11.40 -20.38
CA SER A 54 17.52 11.61 -19.11
C SER A 54 18.52 12.24 -18.16
N GLY A 55 18.94 13.46 -18.47
CA GLY A 55 19.54 14.36 -17.50
C GLY A 55 18.51 14.69 -16.42
N TYR A 56 18.22 13.75 -15.53
CA TYR A 56 17.82 14.10 -14.19
C TYR A 56 19.10 14.68 -13.56
N GLU A 57 19.26 15.99 -13.60
CA GLU A 57 20.03 16.64 -12.55
C GLU A 57 19.30 16.27 -11.26
N GLU A 58 19.82 15.27 -10.55
CA GLU A 58 19.46 15.05 -9.15
C GLU A 58 20.00 16.25 -8.38
N ASP A 59 19.27 17.36 -8.42
CA ASP A 59 19.39 18.39 -7.39
C ASP A 59 19.25 17.64 -6.06
N PRO A 60 20.27 17.64 -5.18
CA PRO A 60 20.25 16.88 -3.93
C PRO A 60 19.01 17.21 -3.08
N ALA A 61 18.43 18.39 -3.26
CA ALA A 61 17.15 18.77 -2.66
C ALA A 61 15.97 17.92 -3.17
N THR A 62 15.93 17.61 -4.47
CA THR A 62 14.88 16.81 -5.11
C THR A 62 15.04 15.32 -4.81
N ALA A 63 16.27 14.81 -4.79
CA ALA A 63 16.56 13.43 -4.37
C ALA A 63 16.19 13.20 -2.90
N LYS A 64 16.49 14.16 -2.02
CA LYS A 64 16.07 14.13 -0.61
C LYS A 64 14.56 14.21 -0.46
N ALA A 65 13.89 15.12 -1.17
CA ALA A 65 12.44 15.23 -1.15
C ALA A 65 11.74 13.95 -1.66
N LEU A 66 12.30 13.29 -2.68
CA LEU A 66 11.80 12.02 -3.19
C LEU A 66 12.01 10.90 -2.16
N ALA A 67 13.18 10.83 -1.52
CA ALA A 67 13.48 9.86 -0.47
C ALA A 67 12.58 10.04 0.76
N ASP A 68 12.32 11.28 1.17
CA ASP A 68 11.39 11.61 2.25
C ASP A 68 9.95 11.20 1.88
N LYS A 69 9.55 11.43 0.63
CA LYS A 69 8.24 10.99 0.12
C LYS A 69 8.13 9.46 0.06
N MET A 70 9.16 8.76 -0.39
CA MET A 70 9.21 7.29 -0.39
C MET A 70 9.13 6.73 1.03
N LYS A 71 9.87 7.33 1.97
CA LYS A 71 9.83 6.95 3.39
C LYS A 71 8.44 7.18 3.99
N ASN A 72 7.79 8.29 3.66
CA ASN A 72 6.43 8.57 4.11
C ASN A 72 5.41 7.59 3.51
N LEU A 73 5.50 7.31 2.21
CA LEU A 73 4.66 6.33 1.52
C LEU A 73 4.87 4.90 2.03
N GLN A 74 6.09 4.54 2.42
CA GLN A 74 6.39 3.26 3.06
C GLN A 74 5.73 3.16 4.44
N LYS A 75 5.86 4.22 5.26
CA LYS A 75 5.17 4.29 6.57
C LYS A 75 3.65 4.17 6.42
N GLU A 76 3.07 4.82 5.40
CA GLU A 76 1.64 4.72 5.12
C GLU A 76 1.23 3.31 4.68
N ASN A 77 2.03 2.67 3.81
CA ASN A 77 1.79 1.27 3.43
C ASN A 77 1.86 0.32 4.63
N ASP A 78 2.83 0.50 5.52
CA ASP A 78 2.95 -0.31 6.74
C ASP A 78 1.75 -0.10 7.66
N LEU A 79 1.25 1.14 7.76
CA LEU A 79 0.04 1.47 8.50
C LEU A 79 -1.18 0.74 7.90
N LEU A 80 -1.39 0.85 6.59
CA LEU A 80 -2.50 0.19 5.89
C LEU A 80 -2.44 -1.34 5.96
N ARG A 81 -1.24 -1.92 5.91
CA ARG A 81 -1.04 -3.37 6.10
C ARG A 81 -1.48 -3.81 7.49
N ARG A 82 -1.10 -3.07 8.55
CA ARG A 82 -1.54 -3.35 9.93
C ARG A 82 -3.07 -3.29 10.05
N GLN A 83 -3.73 -2.32 9.41
CA GLN A 83 -5.21 -2.24 9.39
C GLN A 83 -5.85 -3.51 8.81
N ARG A 84 -5.33 -3.99 7.67
CA ARG A 84 -5.82 -5.22 7.03
C ARG A 84 -5.57 -6.46 7.89
N ASP A 85 -4.42 -6.55 8.53
CA ASP A 85 -4.03 -7.74 9.28
C ASP A 85 -4.86 -7.92 10.55
N ILE A 86 -5.36 -6.84 11.16
CA ILE A 86 -6.27 -6.90 12.29
C ILE A 86 -7.64 -7.41 11.85
N LEU A 87 -8.17 -6.92 10.73
CA LEU A 87 -9.43 -7.43 10.18
C LEU A 87 -9.32 -8.91 9.82
N LYS A 88 -8.19 -9.35 9.24
CA LYS A 88 -7.92 -10.77 9.00
C LYS A 88 -7.83 -11.58 10.30
N LYS A 89 -7.19 -11.05 11.35
CA LYS A 89 -7.07 -11.71 12.66
C LYS A 89 -8.43 -11.90 13.31
N VAL A 90 -9.26 -10.85 13.32
CA VAL A 90 -10.65 -10.90 13.80
C VAL A 90 -11.45 -11.91 12.98
N LEU A 91 -11.35 -11.86 11.65
CA LEU A 91 -12.02 -12.81 10.77
C LEU A 91 -11.55 -14.26 11.04
N GLY A 92 -10.25 -14.47 11.28
CA GLY A 92 -9.71 -15.79 11.63
C GLY A 92 -10.28 -16.35 12.94
N ILE A 93 -10.43 -15.50 13.98
CA ILE A 93 -11.06 -15.88 15.25
C ILE A 93 -12.53 -16.26 15.04
N LEU A 94 -13.27 -15.47 14.26
CA LEU A 94 -14.70 -15.68 14.04
C LEU A 94 -15.01 -16.79 13.02
N SER A 95 -14.09 -17.08 12.11
CA SER A 95 -14.24 -18.07 11.03
C SER A 95 -13.76 -19.47 11.43
N GLN A 96 -13.12 -19.62 12.61
CA GLN A 96 -12.85 -20.93 13.19
C GLN A 96 -14.15 -21.66 13.50
N ARG A 97 -14.64 -22.41 12.51
CA ARG A 97 -15.80 -23.28 12.64
C ARG A 97 -15.38 -24.47 13.50
N SER A 98 -16.00 -24.62 14.67
CA SER A 98 -15.94 -25.85 15.44
C SER A 98 -16.38 -27.00 14.53
N ARG A 99 -15.43 -27.84 14.11
CA ARG A 99 -15.70 -29.04 13.30
C ARG A 99 -16.62 -29.95 14.12
N GLY A 100 -17.94 -29.86 13.92
CA GLY A 100 -18.87 -30.84 14.48
C GLY A 100 -20.23 -30.37 15.01
N ILE A 101 -20.67 -29.10 14.90
CA ILE A 101 -22.02 -28.72 15.41
C ILE A 101 -22.84 -27.94 14.38
N VAL A 102 -24.09 -28.39 14.26
CA VAL A 102 -25.18 -27.96 13.37
C VAL A 102 -25.51 -26.47 13.53
N ILE A 103 -25.93 -25.88 12.42
CA ILE A 103 -26.36 -24.50 12.21
C ILE A 103 -27.24 -23.99 13.36
N SER A 104 -26.75 -23.01 14.13
CA SER A 104 -27.58 -22.24 15.07
C SER A 104 -28.29 -21.13 14.30
N ILE A 105 -29.62 -21.14 14.37
CA ILE A 105 -30.52 -20.15 13.78
C ILE A 105 -30.31 -18.82 14.50
N TYR A 106 -29.94 -17.75 13.78
CA TYR A 106 -29.85 -16.41 14.34
C TYR A 106 -31.21 -15.72 14.20
N SER A 107 -31.88 -15.48 15.33
CA SER A 107 -33.01 -14.54 15.46
C SER A 107 -32.49 -13.25 16.11
N ASP A 108 -33.08 -12.10 15.81
CA ASP A 108 -32.70 -10.76 16.31
C ASP A 108 -32.64 -10.60 17.86
N ARG A 109 -32.95 -11.64 18.65
CA ARG A 109 -32.64 -11.73 20.10
C ARG A 109 -31.29 -12.44 20.41
N GLY A 110 -30.41 -12.56 19.39
CA GLY A 110 -29.44 -13.64 19.15
C GLY A 110 -28.22 -13.87 20.07
N CYS A 111 -28.06 -13.19 21.21
CA CYS A 111 -26.94 -13.50 22.12
C CYS A 111 -27.24 -14.62 23.13
N GLN A 112 -28.51 -14.92 23.41
CA GLN A 112 -28.88 -15.90 24.45
C GLN A 112 -28.66 -17.36 24.00
N TYR A 113 -28.63 -17.63 22.70
CA TYR A 113 -28.51 -18.97 22.12
C TYR A 113 -27.13 -19.28 21.53
N ALA A 114 -26.17 -18.38 21.71
CA ALA A 114 -24.79 -18.62 21.29
C ALA A 114 -24.14 -19.73 22.12
N SER A 115 -23.51 -20.70 21.45
CA SER A 115 -22.69 -21.71 22.12
C SER A 115 -21.62 -21.03 22.98
N THR A 116 -21.21 -21.67 24.08
CA THR A 116 -20.14 -21.16 24.94
C THR A 116 -18.87 -20.90 24.13
N ALA A 117 -18.50 -21.83 23.24
CA ALA A 117 -17.37 -21.69 22.32
C ALA A 117 -17.47 -20.44 21.42
N PHE A 118 -18.65 -20.14 20.86
CA PHE A 118 -18.82 -18.95 20.02
C PHE A 118 -18.75 -17.65 20.84
N ARG A 119 -19.28 -17.66 22.06
CA ARG A 119 -19.16 -16.51 22.99
C ARG A 119 -17.72 -16.22 23.36
N GLU A 120 -16.90 -17.26 23.56
CA GLU A 120 -15.47 -17.13 23.80
C GLU A 120 -14.73 -16.55 22.59
N SER A 121 -15.00 -17.04 21.38
CA SER A 121 -14.43 -16.47 20.14
C SER A 121 -14.84 -15.01 19.93
N LEU A 122 -16.11 -14.66 20.21
CA LEU A 122 -16.59 -13.27 20.16
C LEU A 122 -15.89 -12.38 21.19
N ALA A 123 -15.70 -12.86 22.42
CA ALA A 123 -14.99 -12.13 23.46
C ALA A 123 -13.52 -11.88 23.05
N GLN A 124 -12.87 -12.89 22.48
CA GLN A 124 -11.50 -12.78 21.97
C GLN A 124 -11.41 -11.78 20.80
N ALA A 125 -12.34 -11.85 19.85
CA ALA A 125 -12.43 -10.91 18.73
C ALA A 125 -12.66 -9.46 19.22
N ARG A 126 -13.50 -9.27 20.24
CA ARG A 126 -13.75 -7.97 20.87
C ARG A 126 -12.48 -7.35 21.46
N LEU A 127 -11.65 -8.14 22.14
CA LEU A 127 -10.38 -7.65 22.70
C LEU A 127 -9.42 -7.20 21.62
N VAL A 128 -9.28 -7.97 20.54
CA VAL A 128 -8.43 -7.61 19.40
C VAL A 128 -8.93 -6.34 18.71
N LEU A 129 -10.24 -6.20 18.55
CA LEU A 129 -10.84 -5.02 17.95
C LEU A 129 -10.70 -3.79 18.86
N PHE A 130 -10.87 -3.96 20.16
CA PHE A 130 -10.69 -2.90 21.15
C PHE A 130 -9.25 -2.36 21.13
N ASP A 131 -8.26 -3.25 21.19
CA ASP A 131 -6.85 -2.86 21.10
C ASP A 131 -6.55 -2.10 19.80
N TYR A 132 -7.10 -2.53 18.67
CA TYR A 132 -6.97 -1.80 17.41
C TYR A 132 -7.61 -0.41 17.44
N ILE A 133 -8.84 -0.29 17.94
CA ILE A 133 -9.54 0.98 17.98
C ILE A 133 -8.80 1.96 18.91
N GLU A 134 -8.49 1.55 20.13
CA GLU A 134 -7.93 2.42 21.17
C GLU A 134 -6.43 2.69 21.01
N CYS A 135 -5.65 1.70 20.59
CA CYS A 135 -4.19 1.86 20.48
C CYS A 135 -3.76 2.36 19.10
N PHE A 136 -4.56 2.12 18.05
CA PHE A 136 -4.14 2.43 16.68
C PHE A 136 -5.05 3.45 15.98
N CYS A 137 -6.36 3.24 15.91
CA CYS A 137 -7.26 4.19 15.25
C CYS A 137 -7.30 5.52 15.99
N ASN A 138 -7.56 5.49 17.30
CA ASN A 138 -7.72 6.71 18.09
C ASN A 138 -6.41 7.51 18.18
N ARG A 139 -5.25 6.83 18.21
CA ARG A 139 -3.93 7.47 18.38
C ARG A 139 -3.20 7.82 17.10
N SER A 140 -3.55 7.21 15.97
CA SER A 140 -2.71 7.33 14.75
C SER A 140 -3.50 7.56 13.47
N ARG A 141 -4.82 7.37 13.45
CA ARG A 141 -5.62 7.59 12.24
C ARG A 141 -5.87 9.08 12.04
N LEU A 142 -5.26 9.65 11.01
CA LEU A 142 -5.54 11.03 10.62
C LEU A 142 -6.88 11.11 9.89
N HIS A 143 -7.69 12.12 10.22
CA HIS A 143 -8.99 12.33 9.60
C HIS A 143 -9.07 13.72 8.96
N SER A 144 -9.46 13.80 7.69
CA SER A 144 -9.55 15.07 6.96
C SER A 144 -10.54 16.05 7.62
N SER A 145 -11.66 15.55 8.15
CA SER A 145 -12.62 16.39 8.89
C SER A 145 -12.11 16.89 10.25
N LEU A 146 -11.02 16.31 10.78
CA LEU A 146 -10.35 16.76 12.01
C LEU A 146 -9.10 17.59 11.70
N GLY A 147 -8.94 18.08 10.46
CA GLY A 147 -7.76 18.85 10.07
C GLY A 147 -6.49 18.01 9.97
N TYR A 148 -6.62 16.72 9.59
CA TYR A 148 -5.52 15.75 9.54
C TYR A 148 -4.86 15.52 10.91
N GLN A 149 -5.64 15.58 11.99
CA GLN A 149 -5.23 15.16 13.33
C GLN A 149 -5.81 13.78 13.65
N SER A 150 -5.16 13.06 14.57
CA SER A 150 -5.76 11.86 15.17
C SER A 150 -6.84 12.24 16.19
N PRO A 151 -7.82 11.35 16.45
CA PRO A 151 -8.86 11.59 17.46
C PRO A 151 -8.31 11.99 18.83
N VAL A 152 -7.24 11.35 19.30
CA VAL A 152 -6.60 11.68 20.59
C VAL A 152 -5.97 13.07 20.57
N GLU A 153 -5.27 13.44 19.49
CA GLU A 153 -4.69 14.79 19.37
C GLU A 153 -5.78 15.85 19.32
N TYR A 154 -6.87 15.57 18.59
CA TYR A 154 -8.03 16.45 18.51
C TYR A 154 -8.67 16.68 19.89
N GLU A 155 -8.91 15.60 20.66
CA GLU A 155 -9.41 15.70 22.04
C GLU A 155 -8.47 16.52 22.94
N GLN A 156 -7.17 16.29 22.86
CA GLN A 156 -6.17 17.05 23.63
C GLN A 156 -6.19 18.54 23.28
N CYS A 157 -6.24 18.88 21.99
CA CYS A 157 -6.34 20.25 21.53
C CYS A 157 -7.64 20.91 22.02
N TYR A 158 -8.77 20.19 21.94
CA TYR A 158 -10.07 20.66 22.40
C TYR A 158 -10.04 20.98 23.90
N TYR A 159 -9.60 20.04 24.74
CA TYR A 159 -9.54 20.26 26.19
C TYR A 159 -8.54 21.35 26.56
N ARG A 160 -7.39 21.43 25.89
CA ARG A 160 -6.40 22.49 26.15
C ARG A 160 -6.96 23.88 25.88
N GLN A 161 -7.68 24.07 24.78
CA GLN A 161 -8.37 25.33 24.48
C GLN A 161 -9.46 25.64 25.50
N PHE A 162 -10.26 24.63 25.88
CA PHE A 162 -11.31 24.78 26.88
C PHE A 162 -10.76 25.19 28.26
N THR A 163 -9.69 24.53 28.72
CA THR A 163 -9.06 24.87 30.01
C THR A 163 -8.46 26.28 29.98
N LEU A 164 -7.77 26.66 28.91
CA LEU A 164 -7.22 28.02 28.75
C LEU A 164 -8.31 29.10 28.78
N ALA A 165 -9.46 28.85 28.15
CA ALA A 165 -10.61 29.75 28.16
C ALA A 165 -11.20 29.90 29.57
N SER A 166 -11.30 28.82 30.33
CA SER A 166 -11.83 28.84 31.71
C SER A 166 -10.92 29.57 32.71
N VAL A 167 -9.59 29.44 32.57
CA VAL A 167 -8.61 30.13 33.43
C VAL A 167 -8.59 31.63 33.15
N SER A 168 -8.68 32.04 31.88
CA SER A 168 -8.73 33.45 31.50
C SER A 168 -10.00 34.16 31.98
N ALA A 169 -11.12 33.44 32.11
CA ALA A 169 -12.39 33.99 32.60
C ALA A 169 -12.44 34.20 34.12
N ASN A 170 -11.61 33.48 34.89
CA ASN A 170 -11.53 33.61 36.36
C ASN A 170 -10.42 34.58 36.82
N SER A 171 -9.69 35.20 35.90
CA SER A 171 -8.53 36.06 36.18
C SER A 171 -8.78 37.56 35.95
N GLY A 172 -10.04 37.95 35.69
CA GLY A 172 -10.48 39.34 35.54
C GLY A 172 -11.66 39.63 36.46
#